data_AF-A0A8J6WW27-F1
#
_entry.id   AF-A0A8J6WW27-F1
#
_cell.length_a   1.000
_cell.length_b   1.000
_cell.length_c   1.000
_cell.angle_alpha   90.00
_cell.angle_beta   90.00
_cell.angle_gamma   90.00
#
_symmetry.space_group_name_H-M   'P 1'
#
loop_
_entity.id
_entity.type
_entity.pdbx_description
1 polymer ?
#
loop_
_entity_poly.entity_id
_entity_poly.type
_entity_poly.pdbx_seq_one_letter_code
_entity_poly.pdbx_strand_id
1 'polypeptide(L)' 'MVWTAQSKSSLSIKTITEQIIQAGQLSRREHLQLTSVILSDSKLSSEDRRQINLIFDYLQTGRLKLAD' A
#
# COMPACT_ATOMS: atom_id res chain seq x y z
N MET A 1 -2.04 18.36 -24.75
CA MET A 1 -1.31 17.94 -23.53
C MET A 1 -2.30 17.24 -22.61
N VAL A 2 -2.30 15.89 -22.61
CA VAL A 2 -3.22 15.10 -21.80
C VAL A 2 -2.62 14.96 -20.41
N TRP A 3 -3.14 15.71 -19.44
CA TRP A 3 -2.74 15.56 -18.05
C TRP A 3 -3.25 14.22 -17.54
N THR A 4 -2.30 13.35 -17.24
CA THR A 4 -2.50 12.00 -16.73
C THR A 4 -3.11 12.08 -15.32
N ALA A 5 -4.42 11.86 -15.23
CA ALA A 5 -5.12 11.59 -13.97
C ALA A 5 -4.77 10.20 -13.40
N GLN A 6 -3.48 9.81 -13.44
CA GLN A 6 -2.97 8.51 -13.01
C GLN A 6 -2.01 8.61 -11.81
N SER A 7 -1.53 9.80 -11.46
CA SER A 7 -0.61 9.94 -10.31
C SER A 7 -1.28 9.94 -8.94
N LYS A 8 -2.60 10.20 -8.84
CA LYS A 8 -3.23 10.41 -7.51
C LYS A 8 -3.32 9.11 -6.70
N SER A 9 -3.64 7.98 -7.34
CA SER A 9 -3.71 6.67 -6.71
C SER A 9 -2.32 6.13 -6.34
N SER A 10 -1.34 6.27 -7.22
CA SER A 10 0.03 5.79 -6.97
C SER A 10 0.76 6.60 -5.89
N LEU A 11 0.53 7.92 -5.83
CA LEU A 11 1.02 8.77 -4.73
C LEU A 11 0.47 8.31 -3.37
N SER A 12 -0.83 7.99 -3.30
CA SER A 12 -1.42 7.52 -2.05
C SER A 12 -0.83 6.20 -1.57
N ILE A 13 -0.55 5.25 -2.47
CA ILE A 13 0.04 3.94 -2.09
C ILE A 13 1.45 4.12 -1.54
N LYS A 14 2.30 4.90 -2.22
CA LYS A 14 3.65 5.19 -1.72
C LYS A 14 3.61 5.84 -0.35
N THR A 15 2.77 6.85 -0.16
CA THR A 15 2.63 7.53 1.13
C THR A 15 2.17 6.58 2.24
N ILE A 16 1.17 5.72 1.99
CA ILE A 16 0.70 4.73 2.97
C ILE A 16 1.83 3.73 3.28
N THR A 17 2.51 3.23 2.25
CA THR A 17 3.63 2.29 2.38
C THR A 17 4.76 2.86 3.22
N GLU A 18 5.15 4.11 2.95
CA GLU A 18 6.19 4.81 3.71
C GLU A 18 5.78 5.04 5.15
N GLN A 19 4.50 5.38 5.41
CA GLN A 19 3.99 5.53 6.78
C GLN A 19 4.07 4.21 7.56
N ILE A 20 3.70 3.09 6.95
CA ILE A 20 3.77 1.75 7.56
C ILE A 20 5.22 1.37 7.87
N ILE A 21 6.13 1.62 6.92
CA ILE A 21 7.57 1.33 7.09
C ILE A 21 8.16 2.22 8.20
N GLN A 22 7.82 3.52 8.22
CA GLN A 22 8.27 4.45 9.27
C GLN A 22 7.71 4.09 10.64
N ALA A 23 6.44 3.69 10.72
CA ALA A 23 5.81 3.27 11.95
C ALA A 23 6.31 1.89 12.44
N GLY A 24 6.90 1.09 11.54
CA GLY A 24 7.31 -0.29 11.82
C GLY A 24 6.15 -1.22 12.16
N GLN A 25 4.93 -0.75 11.96
CA GLN A 25 3.70 -1.43 12.30
C GLN A 25 2.63 -1.10 11.27
N LEU A 26 1.81 -2.09 10.94
CA LEU A 26 0.69 -1.97 10.01
C LEU A 26 -0.59 -1.94 10.82
N SER A 27 -1.34 -0.84 10.77
CA SER A 27 -2.63 -0.79 11.45
C SER A 27 -3.66 -1.63 10.70
N ARG A 28 -4.64 -2.22 11.40
CA ARG A 28 -5.72 -2.99 10.74
C ARG A 28 -6.47 -2.16 9.69
N ARG A 29 -6.63 -0.86 9.93
CA ARG A 29 -7.24 0.09 8.98
C ARG A 29 -6.40 0.22 7.71
N GLU A 30 -5.08 0.30 7.83
CA GLU A 30 -4.17 0.38 6.69
C GLU A 30 -4.14 -0.91 5.89
N HIS A 31 -4.12 -2.06 6.59
CA HIS A 31 -4.26 -3.37 5.95
C HIS A 31 -5.54 -3.48 5.12
N LEU A 32 -6.69 -3.08 5.69
CA LEU A 32 -7.97 -3.07 5.00
C LEU A 32 -7.99 -2.09 3.83
N GLN A 33 -7.38 -0.91 3.99
CA GLN A 33 -7.29 0.08 2.93
C GLN A 33 -6.46 -0.44 1.76
N LEU A 34 -5.29 -1.03 2.01
CA LEU A 34 -4.43 -1.62 0.99
C LEU A 34 -5.13 -2.79 0.27
N THR A 35 -5.80 -3.66 1.02
CA THR A 35 -6.57 -4.78 0.47
C THR A 35 -7.73 -4.28 -0.39
N SER A 36 -8.49 -3.30 0.11
CA SER A 36 -9.60 -2.69 -0.62
C SER A 36 -9.13 -2.04 -1.92
N VAL A 37 -7.97 -1.38 -1.90
CA VAL A 37 -7.38 -0.75 -3.09
C VAL A 37 -6.92 -1.79 -4.12
N ILE A 38 -6.31 -2.91 -3.68
CA ILE A 38 -6.00 -4.05 -4.55
C ILE A 38 -7.26 -4.66 -5.17
N LEU A 39 -8.28 -4.92 -4.34
CA LEU A 39 -9.53 -5.54 -4.78
C LEU A 39 -10.36 -4.62 -5.68
N SER A 40 -10.25 -3.31 -5.50
CA SER A 40 -10.94 -2.31 -6.33
C SER A 40 -10.33 -2.16 -7.72
N ASP A 41 -9.28 -2.93 -8.06
CA ASP A 41 -8.53 -2.91 -9.33
C ASP A 41 -8.24 -1.49 -9.83
N SER A 42 -7.96 -0.59 -8.88
CA SER A 42 -8.01 0.85 -9.13
C SER A 42 -6.75 1.33 -9.83
N LYS A 43 -6.63 1.04 -11.15
CA LYS A 43 -5.50 1.42 -12.02
C LYS A 43 -4.13 1.31 -11.34
N LEU A 44 -3.95 0.28 -10.52
CA LEU A 44 -2.69 0.07 -9.83
C LEU A 44 -1.65 -0.33 -10.85
N SER A 45 -0.53 0.38 -10.86
CA SER A 45 0.60 -0.03 -11.67
C SER A 45 1.20 -1.31 -11.10
N SER A 46 1.95 -2.04 -11.92
CA SER A 46 2.71 -3.22 -11.47
C SER A 46 3.65 -2.87 -10.31
N GLU A 47 4.16 -1.63 -10.28
CA GLU A 47 4.98 -1.12 -9.17
C GLU A 47 4.17 -0.96 -7.87
N ASP A 48 2.97 -0.37 -7.95
CA ASP A 48 2.08 -0.23 -6.78
C ASP A 48 1.73 -1.59 -6.19
N ARG A 49 1.32 -2.55 -7.03
CA ARG A 49 1.03 -3.94 -6.59
C ARG A 49 2.24 -4.59 -5.93
N ARG A 50 3.43 -4.37 -6.47
CA ARG A 50 4.67 -4.90 -5.89
C ARG A 50 4.96 -4.28 -4.53
N GLN A 51 4.75 -2.98 -4.34
CA GLN A 51 4.93 -2.33 -3.04
C GLN A 51 3.96 -2.87 -1.99
N ILE A 52 2.68 -3.04 -2.35
CA ILE A 52 1.71 -3.58 -1.40
C ILE A 52 2.05 -5.04 -1.04
N ASN A 53 2.43 -5.85 -2.03
CA ASN A 53 2.88 -7.22 -1.76
C ASN A 53 4.12 -7.27 -0.87
N LEU A 54 5.05 -6.32 -0.98
CA LEU A 54 6.20 -6.22 -0.08
C LEU A 54 5.78 -5.95 1.37
N ILE A 55 4.79 -5.08 1.59
CA ILE A 55 4.26 -4.83 2.93
C ILE A 55 3.62 -6.10 3.50
N PHE A 56 2.81 -6.80 2.71
CA PHE A 56 2.21 -8.05 3.16
C PHE A 56 3.24 -9.15 3.42
N ASP A 57 4.29 -9.23 2.60
CA ASP A 57 5.41 -10.13 2.84
C ASP A 57 6.15 -9.78 4.14
N TYR A 58 6.42 -8.50 4.38
CA TYR A 58 7.01 -8.04 5.64
C TYR A 58 6.11 -8.30 6.84
N LEU A 59 4.80 -8.20 6.68
CA LEU A 59 3.85 -8.57 7.71
C LEU A 59 3.87 -10.08 7.98
N GLN A 60 3.84 -10.89 6.92
CA GLN A 60 3.80 -12.35 7.02
C GLN A 60 5.13 -12.92 7.55
N THR A 61 6.25 -12.31 7.20
CA THR A 61 7.59 -12.66 7.72
C THR A 61 7.82 -12.13 9.14
N GLY A 62 6.89 -11.35 9.70
CA GLY A 62 6.99 -10.77 11.05
C GLY A 62 7.97 -9.60 11.16
N ARG A 63 8.43 -9.04 10.04
CA ARG A 63 9.22 -7.80 9.97
C ARG A 63 8.37 -6.56 10.24
N LEU A 64 7.07 -6.63 9.92
CA LEU A 64 6.05 -5.67 10.33
C LEU A 64 5.15 -6.32 11.36
N LYS A 65 4.78 -5.56 12.39
CA LYS A 65 3.78 -5.98 13.37
C LYS A 65 2.43 -5.41 12.99
N LEU A 66 1.37 -6.23 13.05
CA LEU A 66 0.01 -5.70 13.02
C LEU A 66 -0.25 -4.96 14.34
N ALA A 67 -0.50 -3.66 14.25
CA ALA A 67 -1.02 -2.85 15.35
C ALA A 67 -2.55 -2.78 15.23
N ASP A 68 -3.25 -2.85 16.36
CA ASP A 68 -4.72 -2.74 16.43
C ASP A 68 -5.16 -1.28 16.44
#